data_AF-A0A950QEC2-F1
#
_entry.id   AF-A0A950QEC2-F1
#
_cell.length_a   1.000
_cell.length_b   1.000
_cell.length_c   1.000
_cell.angle_alpha   90.00
_cell.angle_beta   90.00
_cell.angle_gamma   90.00
#
_symmetry.space_group_name_H-M   'P 1'
#
loop_
_entity.id
_entity.type
_entity.pdbx_description
1 polymer ?
#
loop_
_entity_poly.entity_id
_entity_poly.type
_entity_poly.pdbx_seq_one_letter_code
_entity_poly.pdbx_strand_id
1 'polypeptide(L)' 'KLKEPRFMQAFCDKGRLGALLKKIPVRVILNDKTALLGAGHVAMMNAGKSVGRSVA' A
#
# COMPACT_ATOMS: atom_id res chain seq x y z
N LYS A 1 -11.33 6.90 -14.41
CA LYS A 1 -10.92 5.92 -15.45
C LYS A 1 -9.47 5.47 -15.21
N LEU A 2 -9.27 4.51 -14.31
CA LEU A 2 -7.93 3.98 -13.95
C LEU A 2 -7.47 2.82 -14.83
N LYS A 3 -8.42 2.14 -15.48
CA LYS A 3 -8.15 1.06 -16.44
C LYS A 3 -7.77 1.57 -17.83
N GLU A 4 -7.82 2.88 -18.07
CA GLU A 4 -7.52 3.45 -19.37
C GLU A 4 -6.01 3.64 -19.58
N PRO A 5 -5.52 3.56 -20.84
CA PRO A 5 -4.10 3.72 -21.14
C PRO A 5 -3.51 5.04 -20.65
N ARG A 6 -4.33 6.10 -20.59
CA ARG A 6 -3.89 7.45 -20.21
C ARG A 6 -3.25 7.50 -18.83
N PHE A 7 -3.76 6.75 -17.85
CA PHE A 7 -3.17 6.71 -16.51
C PHE A 7 -1.77 6.09 -16.54
N MET A 8 -1.63 4.92 -17.18
CA MET A 8 -0.35 4.22 -17.26
C MET A 8 0.68 4.98 -18.08
N GLN A 9 0.26 5.69 -19.14
CA GLN A 9 1.12 6.56 -19.92
C GLN A 9 1.68 7.70 -19.07
N ALA A 10 0.83 8.46 -18.37
CA ALA A 10 1.25 9.56 -17.50
C ALA A 10 2.09 9.08 -16.28
N PHE A 11 1.79 7.89 -15.77
CA PHE A 11 2.56 7.26 -14.70
C PHE A 11 4.00 6.93 -15.16
N CYS A 12 4.14 6.36 -16.36
CA CYS A 12 5.46 5.98 -16.91
C CYS A 12 6.23 7.15 -17.52
N ASP A 13 5.60 8.31 -17.73
CA ASP A 13 6.25 9.52 -18.26
C ASP A 13 7.10 10.21 -17.18
N LYS A 14 8.25 9.60 -16.87
CA LYS A 14 9.23 10.07 -15.86
C LYS A 14 10.67 9.96 -16.39
N GLY A 15 10.87 10.27 -17.67
CA GLY A 15 12.18 10.27 -18.33
C GLY A 15 12.98 8.98 -18.08
N ARG A 16 14.20 9.11 -17.54
CA ARG A 16 15.11 7.99 -17.21
C ARG A 16 14.48 6.92 -16.30
N LEU A 17 13.49 7.29 -15.46
CA LEU A 17 12.80 6.33 -14.58
C LEU A 17 11.63 5.61 -15.28
N GLY A 18 11.19 6.05 -16.46
CA GLY A 18 10.02 5.48 -17.13
C GLY A 18 10.14 3.98 -17.42
N ALA A 19 11.33 3.52 -17.83
CA ALA A 19 11.59 2.10 -18.08
C ALA A 19 11.51 1.25 -16.80
N LEU A 20 11.86 1.81 -15.65
CA LEU A 20 11.72 1.16 -14.34
C LEU A 20 10.24 1.11 -13.94
N LEU A 21 9.53 2.23 -14.04
CA LEU A 21 8.12 2.34 -13.64
C LEU A 21 7.21 1.40 -14.44
N LYS A 22 7.52 1.14 -15.72
CA LYS A 22 6.80 0.15 -16.54
C LYS A 22 6.84 -1.28 -15.97
N LYS A 23 7.85 -1.61 -15.17
CA LYS A 23 8.01 -2.93 -14.54
C LYS A 23 7.30 -3.03 -13.19
N ILE A 24 6.84 -1.91 -12.63
CA ILE A 24 6.19 -1.87 -11.32
C ILE A 24 4.67 -2.09 -11.52
N PRO A 25 4.07 -3.12 -10.91
CA PRO A 25 2.65 -3.37 -11.05
C PRO A 25 1.83 -2.33 -10.27
N VAL A 26 0.92 -1.64 -10.95
CA VAL A 26 -0.08 -0.77 -10.31
C VAL A 26 -1.30 -1.61 -9.92
N ARG A 27 -1.70 -1.57 -8.65
CA ARG A 27 -2.88 -2.26 -8.12
C ARG A 27 -3.84 -1.27 -7.47
N VAL A 28 -5.13 -1.43 -7.73
CA VAL A 28 -6.18 -0.60 -7.13
C VAL A 28 -6.81 -1.37 -5.98
N ILE A 29 -6.88 -0.73 -4.81
CA ILE A 29 -7.58 -1.27 -3.65
C ILE A 29 -9.07 -1.03 -3.86
N LEU A 30 -9.84 -2.11 -3.91
CA LEU A 30 -11.31 -2.08 -4.08
C LEU A 30 -12.05 -2.35 -2.76
N ASN A 31 -11.33 -2.62 -1.68
CA ASN A 31 -11.91 -2.92 -0.39
C ASN A 31 -12.02 -1.64 0.46
N ASP A 32 -13.24 -1.15 0.64
CA ASP A 32 -13.51 0.07 1.40
C ASP A 32 -13.12 -0.04 2.89
N LYS A 33 -13.00 -1.27 3.41
CA LYS A 33 -12.57 -1.54 4.80
C LYS A 33 -11.06 -1.61 4.95
N THR A 34 -10.26 -1.40 3.90
CA THR A 34 -8.80 -1.52 3.97
C THR A 34 -8.18 -0.66 5.07
N ALA A 35 -8.69 0.54 5.32
CA ALA A 35 -8.23 1.39 6.42
C ALA A 35 -8.45 0.73 7.80
N LEU A 36 -9.63 0.16 8.04
CA LEU A 36 -9.97 -0.53 9.29
C LEU A 36 -9.14 -1.81 9.48
N LEU A 37 -8.91 -2.56 8.40
CA LEU A 37 -8.06 -3.77 8.45
C LEU A 37 -6.62 -3.42 8.85
N GLY A 38 -6.06 -2.35 8.28
CA GLY A 38 -4.73 -1.86 8.65
C GLY A 38 -4.67 -1.40 10.12
N ALA A 39 -5.68 -0.63 10.56
CA ALA A 39 -5.78 -0.17 11.95
C ALA A 39 -5.86 -1.36 12.94
N GLY A 40 -6.71 -2.35 12.63
CA GLY A 40 -6.84 -3.57 13.44
C GLY A 40 -5.53 -4.36 13.51
N HIS A 41 -4.81 -4.49 12.39
CA HIS A 41 -3.51 -5.18 12.36
C HIS A 41 -2.47 -4.50 13.28
N VAL A 42 -2.37 -3.17 13.24
CA VAL A 42 -1.46 -2.41 14.10
C VAL A 42 -1.84 -2.54 15.58
N ALA A 43 -3.13 -2.42 15.90
CA ALA A 43 -3.62 -2.60 17.27
C ALA A 43 -3.28 -3.99 17.82
N MET A 44 -3.50 -5.06 17.04
CA MET A 44 -3.13 -6.42 17.43
C MET A 44 -1.62 -6.57 17.64
N MET A 45 -0.79 -6.05 16.74
CA MET A 45 0.67 -6.12 16.87
C MET A 45 1.17 -5.38 18.11
N ASN A 46 0.49 -4.30 18.53
CA ASN A 46 0.84 -3.54 19.71
C ASN A 46 0.29 -4.16 21.00
N ALA A 47 -0.90 -4.77 20.96
CA ALA A 47 -1.49 -5.47 22.11
C ALA A 47 -0.59 -6.61 22.60
N GLY A 48 0.03 -7.36 21.67
CA GLY A 48 1.03 -8.39 22.01
C GLY A 48 2.32 -7.82 22.62
N LYS A 49 2.73 -6.60 22.24
CA LYS A 49 3.92 -5.92 22.80
C LYS A 49 3.69 -5.38 24.20
N SER A 50 2.47 -4.98 24.54
CA SER A 50 2.13 -4.57 25.91
C SER A 50 2.11 -5.73 26.90
N VAL A 51 1.77 -6.95 26.45
CA VAL A 51 1.74 -8.14 27.33
C VAL A 51 3.15 -8.61 27.74
N GLY A 52 4.16 -8.37 26.90
CA GLY A 52 5.56 -8.74 27.19
C GLY A 52 6.40 -7.68 27.91
N ARG A 53 5.83 -6.51 28.23
CA ARG A 53 6.58 -5.36 28.79
C ARG A 53 6.30 -5.06 30.26
N SER A 54 5.49 -5.89 30.93
CA SER A 54 5.20 -5.77 32.36
C SER A 54 5.90 -6.87 33.17
N VAL A 55 7.23 -6.97 33.06
CA VAL A 55 8.08 -7.67 34.05
C VAL A 55 9.47 -7.03 34.04
N ALA A 56 9.61 -5.92 34.75
CA ALA A 56 10.87 -5.41 35.30
C ALA A 56 10.54 -4.49 36.49
#